data_AF-A0A958UUG4-F1
#
_entry.id   AF-A0A958UUG4-F1
#
_cell.length_a   1.000
_cell.length_b   1.000
_cell.length_c   1.000
_cell.angle_alpha   90.00
_cell.angle_beta   90.00
_cell.angle_gamma   90.00
#
_symmetry.space_group_name_H-M   'P 1'
#
loop_
_entity.id
_entity.type
_entity.pdbx_description
1 polymer ?
#
loop_
_entity_poly.entity_id
_entity_poly.type
_entity_poly.pdbx_seq_one_letter_code
_entity_poly.pdbx_strand_id
1 'polypeptide(L)'
;GKSALAYREKELVGHGAEYHSDGYGTALGKLKGINLTIEDMSPRDLAAYNIYEGEKVLLEFEGGITVEGEIITGKRNLQGKIILISFKNCSVKHNDTVLFKPEWGIYDMAVGKKIVSAFAGPADYNSFDLITHVPSSQTIKVKMTNKERQLEHLYQQVRDFREGTSQTISRNKVLEQLIENHPSDWLLSVELYELAHKGNETSLCERIENHLETVKQNRPQVGHLID
;
A
#
# COMPACT_ATOMS: atom_id res chain seq x y z
N GLY A 1 4.85 -10.21 -20.51
CA GLY A 1 3.86 -10.69 -19.52
C GLY A 1 2.59 -9.90 -19.68
N LYS A 2 1.42 -10.52 -19.49
CA LYS A 2 0.10 -9.91 -19.73
C LYS A 2 0.01 -8.49 -19.17
N SER A 3 -0.43 -7.56 -20.01
CA SER A 3 -0.48 -6.13 -19.69
C SER A 3 -1.85 -5.56 -20.07
N ALA A 4 -2.27 -4.49 -19.43
CA ALA A 4 -3.49 -3.77 -19.82
C ALA A 4 -3.21 -2.27 -19.78
N LEU A 5 -3.81 -1.52 -20.70
CA LEU A 5 -3.70 -0.07 -20.74
C LEU A 5 -4.95 0.53 -20.12
N ALA A 6 -4.77 1.40 -19.13
CA ALA A 6 -5.86 2.06 -18.44
C ALA A 6 -5.65 3.58 -18.42
N TYR A 7 -6.75 4.32 -18.39
CA TYR A 7 -6.75 5.77 -18.19
C TYR A 7 -7.78 6.13 -17.12
N ARG A 8 -7.34 6.85 -16.08
CA ARG A 8 -8.15 7.17 -14.89
C ARG A 8 -8.82 5.92 -14.29
N GLU A 9 -7.98 4.93 -13.95
CA GLU A 9 -8.39 3.70 -13.26
C GLU A 9 -9.39 2.82 -14.03
N LYS A 10 -9.54 3.07 -15.34
CA LYS A 10 -10.42 2.30 -16.20
C LYS A 10 -9.67 1.82 -17.43
N GLU A 11 -9.78 0.52 -17.70
CA GLU A 11 -9.23 -0.09 -18.90
C GLU A 11 -9.70 0.62 -20.18
N LEU A 12 -8.75 0.83 -21.10
CA LEU A 12 -9.06 1.29 -22.45
C LEU A 12 -9.68 0.15 -23.24
N VAL A 13 -10.88 0.38 -23.76
CA VAL A 13 -11.62 -0.60 -24.58
C VAL A 13 -10.72 -1.17 -25.68
N GLY A 14 -10.53 -2.49 -25.67
CA GLY A 14 -9.71 -3.21 -26.65
C GLY A 14 -8.20 -3.26 -26.34
N HIS A 15 -7.74 -2.79 -25.18
CA HIS A 15 -6.33 -2.89 -24.75
C HIS A 15 -6.17 -3.53 -23.37
N GLY A 16 -7.02 -4.51 -23.06
CA GLY A 16 -6.94 -5.32 -21.84
C GLY A 16 -5.89 -6.42 -21.90
N ALA A 17 -5.83 -7.20 -20.82
CA ALA A 17 -4.87 -8.30 -20.64
C ALA A 17 -5.01 -9.45 -21.66
N GLU A 18 -6.18 -9.58 -22.29
CA GLU A 18 -6.41 -10.52 -23.38
C GLU A 18 -5.74 -10.05 -24.68
N TYR A 19 -5.79 -8.74 -24.95
CA TYR A 19 -5.21 -8.15 -26.15
C TYR A 19 -3.68 -8.09 -26.04
N HIS A 20 -3.14 -7.54 -24.95
CA HIS A 20 -1.69 -7.46 -24.70
C HIS A 20 -1.20 -8.66 -23.88
N SER A 21 -1.47 -9.87 -24.37
CA SER A 21 -1.21 -11.11 -23.62
C SER A 21 0.28 -11.45 -23.49
N ASP A 22 1.09 -11.14 -24.50
CA ASP A 22 2.52 -11.44 -24.52
C ASP A 22 3.37 -10.40 -23.79
N GLY A 23 2.84 -9.18 -23.58
CA GLY A 23 3.60 -8.05 -23.07
C GLY A 23 3.20 -6.76 -23.71
N TYR A 24 3.68 -5.66 -23.13
CA TYR A 24 3.50 -4.34 -23.68
C TYR A 24 4.81 -3.56 -23.61
N GLY A 25 5.12 -2.85 -24.68
CA GLY A 25 6.28 -1.97 -24.78
C GLY A 25 5.91 -0.75 -25.61
N THR A 26 6.31 0.43 -25.14
CA THR A 26 5.94 1.70 -25.78
C THR A 26 7.12 2.64 -25.83
N ALA A 27 7.25 3.40 -26.92
CA ALA A 27 8.12 4.56 -26.98
C ALA A 27 7.50 5.69 -26.15
N LEU A 28 8.32 6.40 -25.36
CA LEU A 28 7.91 7.55 -24.55
C LEU A 28 8.94 8.66 -24.70
N GLY A 29 8.50 9.91 -24.58
CA GLY A 29 9.36 11.08 -24.65
C GLY A 29 8.91 12.11 -25.67
N LYS A 30 9.81 13.06 -25.94
CA LYS A 30 9.64 14.09 -26.97
C LYS A 30 10.22 13.63 -28.29
N LEU A 31 9.61 14.11 -29.37
CA LEU A 31 10.17 13.99 -30.71
C LEU A 31 11.34 14.95 -30.89
N LYS A 32 12.39 14.48 -31.57
CA LYS A 32 13.60 15.23 -31.85
C LYS A 32 13.27 16.44 -32.74
N GLY A 33 13.70 17.63 -32.31
CA GLY A 33 13.49 18.86 -33.08
C GLY A 33 12.07 19.45 -32.99
N ILE A 34 11.17 18.85 -32.19
CA ILE A 34 9.79 19.34 -32.01
C ILE A 34 9.58 19.74 -30.55
N ASN A 35 9.23 21.01 -30.33
CA ASN A 35 8.98 21.53 -28.98
C ASN A 35 7.64 21.06 -28.39
N LEU A 36 6.64 20.84 -29.25
CA LEU A 36 5.30 20.41 -28.86
C LEU A 36 5.25 18.89 -28.66
N THR A 37 4.62 18.46 -27.57
CA THR A 37 4.40 17.06 -27.24
C THR A 37 3.27 16.48 -28.08
N ILE A 38 3.39 15.22 -28.50
CA ILE A 38 2.36 14.53 -29.31
C ILE A 38 1.00 14.57 -28.59
N GLU A 39 0.98 14.43 -27.26
CA GLU A 39 -0.24 14.47 -26.43
C GLU A 39 -1.03 15.79 -26.56
N ASP A 40 -0.36 16.89 -26.91
CA ASP A 40 -0.93 18.23 -27.01
C ASP A 40 -1.07 18.74 -28.47
N MET A 41 -0.75 17.90 -29.47
CA MET A 41 -0.86 18.28 -30.88
C MET A 41 -2.32 18.39 -31.34
N SER A 42 -2.67 19.54 -31.93
CA SER A 42 -3.94 19.73 -32.64
C SER A 42 -3.93 19.00 -33.99
N PRO A 43 -5.08 18.80 -34.66
CA PRO A 43 -5.11 18.25 -36.01
C PRO A 43 -4.22 19.01 -37.01
N ARG A 44 -4.06 20.33 -36.84
CA ARG A 44 -3.18 21.16 -37.68
C ARG A 44 -1.70 20.96 -37.36
N ASP A 45 -1.37 20.67 -36.10
CA ASP A 45 0.02 20.37 -35.73
C ASP A 45 0.42 18.99 -36.26
N LEU A 46 -0.45 17.99 -36.08
CA LEU A 46 -0.28 16.66 -36.67
C LEU A 46 -0.09 16.73 -38.19
N ALA A 47 -0.82 17.65 -38.84
CA ALA A 47 -0.67 17.94 -40.26
C ALA A 47 0.72 18.33 -40.68
N ALA A 48 1.30 19.27 -39.95
CA ALA A 48 2.61 19.83 -40.26
C ALA A 48 3.72 18.78 -40.17
N TYR A 49 3.49 17.69 -39.42
CA TYR A 49 4.43 16.60 -39.23
C TYR A 49 4.04 15.30 -39.96
N ASN A 50 3.03 15.35 -40.85
CA ASN A 50 2.50 14.18 -41.58
C ASN A 50 2.07 13.01 -40.65
N ILE A 51 1.54 13.33 -39.47
CA ILE A 51 1.04 12.36 -38.51
C ILE A 51 -0.46 12.18 -38.73
N TYR A 52 -0.84 11.35 -39.69
CA TYR A 52 -2.25 11.10 -40.03
C TYR A 52 -2.58 9.62 -40.15
N GLU A 53 -3.83 9.30 -39.85
CA GLU A 53 -4.37 7.96 -40.10
C GLU A 53 -4.25 7.59 -41.58
N GLY A 54 -3.77 6.37 -41.85
CA GLY A 54 -3.50 5.84 -43.19
C GLY A 54 -2.13 6.19 -43.77
N GLU A 55 -1.37 7.10 -43.15
CA GLU A 55 -0.06 7.52 -43.66
C GLU A 55 1.10 6.82 -42.95
N LYS A 56 2.18 6.61 -43.70
CA LYS A 56 3.44 6.11 -43.15
C LYS A 56 4.21 7.26 -42.52
N VAL A 57 4.61 7.09 -41.27
CA VAL A 57 5.33 8.11 -40.50
C VAL A 57 6.62 7.54 -39.91
N LEU A 58 7.59 8.44 -39.74
CA LEU A 58 8.83 8.21 -39.01
C LEU A 58 8.86 9.15 -37.79
N LEU A 59 8.83 8.58 -36.60
CA LEU A 59 8.89 9.31 -35.34
C LEU A 59 10.23 9.05 -34.67
N GLU A 60 11.08 10.09 -34.61
CA GLU A 60 12.37 10.04 -33.92
C GLU A 60 12.28 10.70 -32.55
N PHE A 61 12.58 9.95 -31.49
CA PHE A 61 12.55 10.46 -30.12
C PHE A 61 13.94 10.93 -29.67
N GLU A 62 13.98 11.94 -28.80
CA GLU A 62 15.24 12.47 -28.22
C GLU A 62 16.05 11.38 -27.48
N GLY A 63 15.39 10.32 -26.99
CA GLY A 63 16.03 9.18 -26.33
C GLY A 63 16.67 8.14 -27.26
N GLY A 64 16.73 8.40 -28.57
CA GLY A 64 17.32 7.49 -29.57
C GLY A 64 16.40 6.34 -29.99
N ILE A 65 15.10 6.43 -29.67
CA ILE A 65 14.08 5.50 -30.16
C ILE A 65 13.54 6.02 -31.49
N THR A 66 13.40 5.14 -32.46
CA THR A 66 12.79 5.42 -33.76
C THR A 66 11.60 4.49 -33.96
N VAL A 67 10.43 5.07 -34.27
CA VAL A 67 9.20 4.34 -34.59
C VAL A 67 8.83 4.65 -36.03
N GLU A 68 8.79 3.63 -36.89
CA GLU A 68 8.45 3.76 -38.31
C GLU A 68 7.30 2.81 -38.65
N GLY A 69 6.18 3.34 -39.14
CA GLY A 69 5.01 2.51 -39.46
C GLY A 69 3.85 3.32 -40.05
N GLU A 70 2.76 2.64 -40.39
CA GLU A 70 1.54 3.29 -40.90
C GLU A 70 0.52 3.44 -39.76
N ILE A 71 0.01 4.65 -39.55
CA ILE A 71 -0.95 4.92 -38.47
C ILE A 71 -2.30 4.31 -38.84
N ILE A 72 -2.85 3.49 -37.94
CA ILE A 72 -4.21 2.95 -38.06
C ILE A 72 -5.20 3.93 -37.44
N THR A 73 -4.97 4.29 -36.18
CA THR A 73 -5.87 5.17 -35.44
C THR A 73 -5.20 5.77 -34.20
N GLY A 74 -5.72 6.90 -33.72
CA GLY A 74 -5.34 7.51 -32.45
C GLY A 74 -6.51 7.60 -31.48
N LYS A 75 -6.29 7.25 -30.20
CA LYS A 75 -7.27 7.46 -29.12
C LYS A 75 -6.97 8.75 -28.37
N ARG A 76 -8.02 9.52 -28.09
CA ARG A 76 -7.98 10.75 -27.29
C ARG A 76 -8.74 10.59 -25.98
N ASN A 77 -8.29 11.27 -24.94
CA ASN A 77 -9.05 11.40 -23.70
C ASN A 77 -10.18 12.44 -23.83
N LEU A 78 -10.99 12.58 -22.78
CA LEU A 78 -12.09 13.56 -22.72
C LEU A 78 -11.65 15.03 -22.86
N GLN A 79 -10.36 15.32 -22.64
CA GLN A 79 -9.78 16.67 -22.82
C GLN A 79 -9.19 16.87 -24.22
N GLY A 80 -9.34 15.89 -25.12
CA GLY A 80 -8.83 15.93 -26.48
C GLY A 80 -7.34 15.59 -26.62
N LYS A 81 -6.65 15.23 -25.53
CA LYS A 81 -5.24 14.82 -25.59
C LYS A 81 -5.09 13.42 -26.17
N ILE A 82 -4.09 13.23 -27.02
CA ILE A 82 -3.78 11.92 -27.61
C ILE A 82 -3.11 11.06 -26.52
N ILE A 83 -3.66 9.88 -26.27
CA ILE A 83 -3.15 8.95 -25.24
C ILE A 83 -2.61 7.64 -25.83
N LEU A 84 -3.02 7.29 -27.04
CA LEU A 84 -2.57 6.07 -27.73
C LEU A 84 -2.58 6.29 -29.24
N ILE A 85 -1.59 5.75 -29.94
CA ILE A 85 -1.55 5.67 -31.41
C ILE A 85 -1.22 4.24 -31.81
N SER A 86 -2.06 3.63 -32.65
CA SER A 86 -1.88 2.27 -33.15
C SER A 86 -1.27 2.30 -34.54
N PHE A 87 -0.25 1.48 -34.79
CA PHE A 87 0.46 1.38 -36.05
C PHE A 87 0.40 -0.03 -36.63
N LYS A 88 0.28 -0.16 -37.95
CA LYS A 88 0.53 -1.42 -38.67
C LYS A 88 1.86 -1.32 -39.42
N ASN A 89 2.42 -2.49 -39.77
CA ASN A 89 3.71 -2.60 -40.46
C ASN A 89 4.81 -1.79 -39.74
N CYS A 90 4.80 -1.82 -38.41
CA CYS A 90 5.61 -0.96 -37.57
C CYS A 90 6.96 -1.61 -37.22
N SER A 91 8.04 -0.84 -37.29
CA SER A 91 9.33 -1.20 -36.70
C SER A 91 9.72 -0.18 -35.65
N VAL A 92 10.14 -0.67 -34.48
CA VAL A 92 10.65 0.16 -33.39
C VAL A 92 12.10 -0.24 -33.12
N LYS A 93 12.98 0.75 -33.08
CA LYS A 93 14.41 0.56 -32.83
C LYS A 93 14.89 1.50 -31.75
N HIS A 94 15.86 1.05 -30.96
CA HIS A 94 16.67 1.90 -30.10
C HIS A 94 18.12 1.80 -30.55
N ASN A 95 18.61 2.86 -31.21
CA ASN A 95 19.86 2.82 -31.97
C ASN A 95 19.87 1.60 -32.92
N ASP A 96 20.82 0.67 -32.76
CA ASP A 96 20.93 -0.54 -33.59
C ASP A 96 20.05 -1.71 -33.12
N THR A 97 19.42 -1.60 -31.95
CA THR A 97 18.64 -2.69 -31.36
C THR A 97 17.18 -2.62 -31.82
N VAL A 98 16.67 -3.71 -32.40
CA VAL A 98 15.25 -3.81 -32.79
C VAL A 98 14.41 -4.19 -31.57
N LEU A 99 13.48 -3.32 -31.21
CA LEU A 99 12.54 -3.49 -30.08
C LEU A 99 11.17 -3.98 -30.52
N PHE A 100 10.77 -3.73 -31.78
CA PHE A 100 9.53 -4.23 -32.37
C PHE A 100 9.69 -4.45 -33.86
N LYS A 101 9.10 -5.52 -34.38
CA LYS A 101 9.12 -5.85 -35.80
C LYS A 101 7.71 -5.86 -36.39
N PRO A 102 7.56 -5.55 -37.69
CA PRO A 102 6.27 -5.56 -38.38
C PRO A 102 5.51 -6.88 -38.26
N GLU A 103 6.24 -8.01 -38.23
CA GLU A 103 5.64 -9.34 -38.17
C GLU A 103 5.02 -9.66 -36.79
N TRP A 104 5.29 -8.84 -35.78
CA TRP A 104 4.70 -8.99 -34.43
C TRP A 104 3.30 -8.38 -34.33
N GLY A 105 2.82 -7.74 -35.41
CA GLY A 105 1.45 -7.27 -35.54
C GLY A 105 1.30 -5.76 -35.32
N ILE A 106 0.21 -5.38 -34.67
CA ILE A 106 -0.13 -3.98 -34.41
C ILE A 106 0.72 -3.47 -33.25
N TYR A 107 1.37 -2.34 -33.46
CA TYR A 107 2.12 -1.64 -32.42
C TYR A 107 1.24 -0.55 -31.81
N ASP A 108 0.80 -0.74 -30.57
CA ASP A 108 0.10 0.29 -29.81
C ASP A 108 1.10 1.11 -29.00
N MET A 109 1.26 2.38 -29.36
CA MET A 109 2.15 3.30 -28.69
C MET A 109 1.37 4.19 -27.73
N ALA A 110 1.61 4.05 -26.43
CA ALA A 110 1.12 4.99 -25.43
C ALA A 110 1.86 6.31 -25.57
N VAL A 111 1.10 7.40 -25.58
CA VAL A 111 1.64 8.73 -25.79
C VAL A 111 1.86 9.41 -24.45
N GLY A 112 3.11 9.79 -24.17
CA GLY A 112 3.45 10.56 -22.99
C GLY A 112 4.88 11.08 -23.01
N LYS A 113 5.07 12.34 -22.61
CA LYS A 113 6.40 12.96 -22.52
C LYS A 113 7.29 12.40 -21.40
N LYS A 114 6.73 12.09 -20.23
CA LYS A 114 7.50 11.70 -19.05
C LYS A 114 6.75 10.73 -18.15
N ILE A 115 7.49 9.85 -17.49
CA ILE A 115 7.01 9.02 -16.40
C ILE A 115 7.29 9.77 -15.10
N VAL A 116 6.26 10.01 -14.28
CA VAL A 116 6.40 10.70 -12.99
C VAL A 116 6.68 9.72 -11.85
N SER A 117 6.13 8.51 -11.95
CA SER A 117 6.20 7.48 -10.91
C SER A 117 5.89 6.10 -11.50
N ALA A 118 6.37 5.05 -10.84
CA ALA A 118 6.00 3.67 -11.12
C ALA A 118 5.61 2.99 -9.81
N PHE A 119 4.53 2.20 -9.82
CA PHE A 119 4.00 1.51 -8.66
C PHE A 119 3.76 0.03 -8.98
N ALA A 120 3.81 -0.81 -7.96
CA ALA A 120 3.42 -2.20 -8.07
C ALA A 120 1.90 -2.34 -7.95
N GLY A 121 1.28 -3.08 -8.87
CA GLY A 121 -0.16 -3.32 -8.91
C GLY A 121 -0.78 -2.98 -10.26
N PRO A 122 -1.98 -3.51 -10.57
CA PRO A 122 -2.67 -3.22 -11.81
C PRO A 122 -3.22 -1.78 -11.82
N ALA A 123 -3.23 -1.16 -12.99
CA ALA A 123 -3.79 0.19 -13.17
C ALA A 123 -5.33 0.23 -13.14
N ASP A 124 -5.99 -0.92 -13.37
CA ASP A 124 -7.41 -1.17 -13.13
C ASP A 124 -7.51 -2.47 -12.34
N TYR A 125 -8.00 -2.39 -11.10
CA TYR A 125 -8.12 -3.54 -10.19
C TYR A 125 -9.08 -4.60 -10.70
N ASN A 126 -10.04 -4.25 -11.56
CA ASN A 126 -11.02 -5.20 -12.09
C ASN A 126 -10.50 -5.93 -13.34
N SER A 127 -9.47 -5.40 -14.00
CA SER A 127 -8.88 -5.97 -15.22
C SER A 127 -7.92 -7.13 -14.96
N PHE A 128 -7.52 -7.34 -13.71
CA PHE A 128 -6.62 -8.43 -13.34
C PHE A 128 -7.25 -9.25 -12.23
N ASP A 129 -7.09 -10.57 -12.33
CA ASP A 129 -7.38 -11.45 -11.22
C ASP A 129 -6.35 -11.15 -10.13
N LEU A 130 -6.74 -10.31 -9.18
CA LEU A 130 -5.98 -10.03 -7.98
C LEU A 130 -5.94 -11.34 -7.21
N ILE A 131 -4.98 -12.19 -7.53
CA ILE A 131 -4.53 -13.25 -6.65
C ILE A 131 -3.96 -12.51 -5.44
N THR A 132 -4.86 -12.15 -4.54
CA THR A 132 -4.53 -11.76 -3.19
C THR A 132 -3.78 -12.97 -2.66
N HIS A 133 -2.47 -12.84 -2.52
CA HIS A 133 -1.70 -13.85 -1.82
C HIS A 133 -2.31 -13.90 -0.44
N VAL A 134 -3.19 -14.88 -0.20
CA VAL A 134 -3.73 -15.12 1.12
C VAL A 134 -2.50 -15.46 1.95
N PRO A 135 -2.14 -14.64 2.97
CA PRO A 135 -0.97 -14.92 3.77
C PRO A 135 -1.12 -16.32 4.34
N SER A 136 -0.14 -17.19 4.12
CA SER A 136 -0.15 -18.55 4.69
C SER A 136 -0.13 -18.51 6.22
N SER A 137 0.38 -17.42 6.79
CA SER A 137 0.31 -17.13 8.21
C SER A 137 -0.99 -16.39 8.55
N GLN A 138 -1.92 -17.07 9.20
CA GLN A 138 -2.97 -16.40 9.94
C GLN A 138 -2.36 -15.81 11.22
N THR A 139 -2.74 -14.58 11.59
CA THR A 139 -2.41 -14.03 12.92
C THR A 139 -2.87 -15.03 13.97
N ILE A 140 -1.94 -15.56 14.76
CA ILE A 140 -2.24 -16.49 15.83
C ILE A 140 -3.10 -15.72 16.85
N LYS A 141 -4.41 -15.95 16.82
CA LYS A 141 -5.30 -15.47 17.87
C LYS A 141 -5.05 -16.33 19.09
N VAL A 142 -4.27 -15.80 20.04
CA VAL A 142 -4.02 -16.46 21.33
C VAL A 142 -5.38 -16.73 21.98
N LYS A 143 -5.70 -18.01 22.23
CA LYS A 143 -6.88 -18.37 23.00
C LYS A 143 -6.60 -18.05 24.46
N MET A 144 -7.19 -16.99 24.97
CA MET A 144 -7.09 -16.62 26.37
C MET A 144 -7.56 -17.75 27.28
N THR A 145 -6.73 -18.04 28.28
CA THR A 145 -7.07 -18.93 29.37
C THR A 145 -8.05 -18.27 30.34
N ASN A 146 -8.76 -19.06 31.15
CA ASN A 146 -9.63 -18.53 32.19
C ASN A 146 -8.87 -17.68 33.22
N LYS A 147 -7.60 -18.01 33.48
CA LYS A 147 -6.72 -17.25 34.39
C LYS A 147 -6.43 -15.86 33.82
N GLU A 148 -6.10 -15.74 32.54
CA GLU A 148 -5.87 -14.44 31.90
C GLU A 148 -7.15 -13.58 31.87
N ARG A 149 -8.32 -14.18 31.62
CA ARG A 149 -9.59 -13.45 31.69
C ARG A 149 -9.90 -12.91 33.09
N GLN A 150 -9.58 -13.67 34.13
CA GLN A 150 -9.74 -13.21 35.52
C GLN A 150 -8.83 -12.03 35.80
N LEU A 151 -7.57 -12.08 35.36
CA LEU A 151 -6.63 -10.98 35.49
C LEU A 151 -7.10 -9.73 34.73
N GLU A 152 -7.53 -9.87 33.48
CA GLU A 152 -8.08 -8.76 32.69
C GLU A 152 -9.30 -8.12 33.36
N HIS A 153 -10.15 -8.92 34.02
CA HIS A 153 -11.28 -8.40 34.78
C HIS A 153 -10.81 -7.54 35.97
N LEU A 154 -9.73 -7.92 36.66
CA LEU A 154 -9.13 -7.09 37.71
C LEU A 154 -8.56 -5.78 37.15
N TYR A 155 -7.91 -5.82 35.98
CA TYR A 155 -7.45 -4.60 35.29
C TYR A 155 -8.63 -3.69 34.90
N GLN A 156 -9.72 -4.27 34.39
CA GLN A 156 -10.91 -3.50 34.03
C GLN A 156 -11.51 -2.81 35.27
N GLN A 157 -11.57 -3.50 36.41
CA GLN A 157 -12.04 -2.93 37.67
C GLN A 157 -11.21 -1.71 38.12
N VAL A 158 -9.88 -1.80 38.04
CA VAL A 158 -8.98 -0.71 38.39
C VAL A 158 -9.12 0.46 37.42
N ARG A 159 -9.27 0.17 36.13
CA ARG A 159 -9.52 1.17 35.09
C ARG A 159 -10.84 1.91 35.30
N ASP A 160 -11.92 1.19 35.57
CA ASP A 160 -13.25 1.77 35.82
C ASP A 160 -13.24 2.69 37.04
N PHE A 161 -12.48 2.32 38.08
CA PHE A 161 -12.25 3.19 39.22
C PHE A 161 -11.48 4.47 38.84
N ARG A 162 -10.40 4.35 38.05
CA ARG A 162 -9.59 5.48 37.59
C ARG A 162 -10.39 6.45 36.70
N GLU A 163 -11.25 5.93 35.83
CA GLU A 163 -12.10 6.72 34.92
C GLU A 163 -13.39 7.24 35.60
N GLY A 164 -13.66 6.82 36.84
CA GLY A 164 -14.80 7.27 37.63
C GLY A 164 -16.14 6.66 37.24
N THR A 165 -16.13 5.60 36.41
CA THR A 165 -17.33 4.88 35.96
C THR A 165 -17.87 3.92 37.03
N SER A 166 -17.02 3.45 37.95
CA SER A 166 -17.42 2.62 39.09
C SER A 166 -16.58 2.92 40.34
N GLN A 167 -17.21 3.48 41.39
CA GLN A 167 -16.54 3.85 42.65
C GLN A 167 -16.75 2.83 43.78
N THR A 168 -17.48 1.75 43.54
CA THR A 168 -17.85 0.77 44.58
C THR A 168 -16.82 -0.33 44.80
N ILE A 169 -15.77 -0.35 43.99
CA ILE A 169 -14.76 -1.41 44.01
C ILE A 169 -13.77 -1.15 45.14
N SER A 170 -13.62 -2.14 46.02
CA SER A 170 -12.64 -2.08 47.11
C SER A 170 -11.25 -2.48 46.58
N ARG A 171 -10.35 -1.52 46.48
CA ARG A 171 -8.94 -1.74 46.08
C ARG A 171 -8.22 -2.79 46.94
N ASN A 172 -8.55 -2.87 48.23
CA ASN A 172 -8.05 -3.92 49.13
C ASN A 172 -8.45 -5.32 48.65
N LYS A 173 -9.69 -5.50 48.20
CA LYS A 173 -10.16 -6.80 47.67
C LYS A 173 -9.51 -7.15 46.34
N VAL A 174 -9.28 -6.16 45.49
CA VAL A 174 -8.56 -6.35 44.21
C VAL A 174 -7.13 -6.82 44.49
N LEU A 175 -6.44 -6.19 45.44
CA LEU A 175 -5.10 -6.59 45.85
C LEU A 175 -5.07 -8.02 46.42
N GLU A 176 -6.03 -8.40 47.27
CA GLU A 176 -6.13 -9.76 47.81
C GLU A 176 -6.32 -10.80 46.70
N GLN A 177 -7.22 -10.53 45.74
CA GLN A 177 -7.45 -11.41 44.60
C GLN A 177 -6.23 -11.51 43.67
N LEU A 178 -5.50 -10.41 43.51
CA LEU A 178 -4.26 -10.35 42.73
C LEU A 178 -3.16 -11.21 43.38
N ILE A 179 -2.93 -11.06 44.69
CA ILE A 179 -1.92 -11.82 45.43
C ILE A 179 -2.25 -13.32 45.44
N GLU A 180 -3.53 -13.68 45.62
CA GLU A 180 -3.94 -15.09 45.70
C GLU A 180 -3.88 -15.79 44.32
N ASN A 181 -4.42 -15.16 43.28
CA ASN A 181 -4.64 -15.83 41.99
C ASN A 181 -3.57 -15.50 40.94
N HIS A 182 -2.94 -14.33 41.07
CA HIS A 182 -2.00 -13.78 40.09
C HIS A 182 -0.72 -13.20 40.73
N PRO A 183 -0.03 -13.92 41.65
CA PRO A 183 1.08 -13.39 42.47
C PRO A 183 2.33 -12.95 41.70
N SER A 184 2.34 -13.12 40.38
CA SER A 184 3.49 -12.80 39.51
C SER A 184 3.23 -11.58 38.62
N ASP A 185 2.03 -11.00 38.71
CA ASP A 185 1.65 -9.77 38.01
C ASP A 185 2.07 -8.57 38.86
N TRP A 186 3.03 -7.80 38.34
CA TRP A 186 3.57 -6.62 38.99
C TRP A 186 2.87 -5.33 38.54
N LEU A 187 2.35 -5.31 37.32
CA LEU A 187 1.84 -4.09 36.70
C LEU A 187 0.55 -3.62 37.36
N LEU A 188 -0.40 -4.53 37.65
CA LEU A 188 -1.62 -4.16 38.36
C LEU A 188 -1.34 -3.68 39.78
N SER A 189 -0.32 -4.25 40.43
CA SER A 189 0.14 -3.82 41.76
C SER A 189 0.65 -2.37 41.71
N VAL A 190 1.42 -1.99 40.68
CA VAL A 190 1.87 -0.60 40.49
C VAL A 190 0.70 0.36 40.24
N GLU A 191 -0.29 -0.03 39.44
CA GLU A 191 -1.49 0.81 39.24
C GLU A 191 -2.28 1.02 40.55
N LEU A 192 -2.43 -0.04 41.34
CA LEU A 192 -3.07 0.04 42.65
C LEU A 192 -2.28 0.94 43.61
N TYR A 193 -0.94 0.89 43.58
CA TYR A 193 -0.08 1.75 44.39
C TYR A 193 -0.29 3.23 44.05
N GLU A 194 -0.29 3.56 42.75
CA GLU A 194 -0.52 4.93 42.28
C GLU A 194 -1.87 5.47 42.78
N LEU A 195 -2.92 4.66 42.69
CA LEU A 195 -4.26 5.03 43.15
C LEU A 195 -4.36 5.13 44.68
N ALA A 196 -3.68 4.24 45.42
CA ALA A 196 -3.62 4.27 46.87
C ALA A 196 -2.88 5.53 47.36
N HIS A 197 -1.76 5.86 46.72
CA HIS A 197 -0.96 7.04 47.01
C HIS A 197 -1.77 8.34 46.75
N LYS A 198 -2.44 8.44 45.60
CA LYS A 198 -3.36 9.56 45.30
C LYS A 198 -4.51 9.67 46.30
N GLY A 199 -4.97 8.54 46.84
CA GLY A 199 -6.03 8.47 47.85
C GLY A 199 -5.56 8.68 49.29
N ASN A 200 -4.27 8.89 49.54
CA ASN A 200 -3.65 8.93 50.86
C ASN A 200 -3.92 7.65 51.71
N GLU A 201 -4.03 6.48 51.08
CA GLU A 201 -4.25 5.20 51.75
C GLU A 201 -2.93 4.53 52.17
N THR A 202 -2.30 5.04 53.21
CA THR A 202 -0.97 4.60 53.67
C THR A 202 -0.87 3.10 53.95
N SER A 203 -1.88 2.51 54.60
CA SER A 203 -1.88 1.06 54.89
C SER A 203 -1.96 0.19 53.64
N LEU A 204 -2.63 0.66 52.58
CA LEU A 204 -2.70 -0.05 51.32
C LEU A 204 -1.38 0.08 50.55
N CYS A 205 -0.77 1.27 50.55
CA CYS A 205 0.56 1.49 49.97
C CYS A 205 1.60 0.53 50.56
N GLU A 206 1.68 0.42 51.90
CA GLU A 206 2.61 -0.49 52.58
C GLU A 206 2.36 -1.96 52.20
N ARG A 207 1.10 -2.40 52.08
CA ARG A 207 0.77 -3.77 51.65
C ARG A 207 1.23 -4.04 50.22
N ILE A 208 1.06 -3.08 49.33
CA ILE A 208 1.44 -3.21 47.92
C ILE A 208 2.96 -3.21 47.77
N GLU A 209 3.67 -2.34 48.48
CA GLU A 209 5.14 -2.30 48.49
C GLU A 209 5.73 -3.64 48.94
N ASN A 210 5.22 -4.21 50.04
CA ASN A 210 5.64 -5.53 50.50
C ASN A 210 5.39 -6.64 49.45
N HIS A 211 4.26 -6.58 48.74
CA HIS A 211 3.98 -7.52 47.67
C HIS A 211 4.94 -7.34 46.49
N LEU A 212 5.17 -6.10 46.05
CA LEU A 212 6.09 -5.75 44.97
C LEU A 212 7.53 -6.22 45.28
N GLU A 213 8.00 -6.05 46.51
CA GLU A 213 9.29 -6.60 46.96
C GLU A 213 9.35 -8.12 46.85
N THR A 214 8.26 -8.81 47.20
CA THR A 214 8.14 -10.26 47.02
C THR A 214 8.18 -10.64 45.53
N VAL A 215 7.55 -9.85 44.65
CA VAL A 215 7.58 -10.07 43.20
C VAL A 215 8.98 -9.84 42.63
N LYS A 216 9.72 -8.81 43.09
CA LYS A 216 11.12 -8.55 42.71
C LYS A 216 12.01 -9.74 43.01
N GLN A 217 11.88 -10.32 44.20
CA GLN A 217 12.64 -11.50 44.61
C GLN A 217 12.31 -12.73 43.74
N ASN A 218 11.04 -12.93 43.41
CA ASN A 218 10.58 -14.07 42.60
C ASN A 218 10.85 -13.90 41.09
N ARG A 219 10.96 -12.66 40.60
CA ARG A 219 11.21 -12.33 39.19
C ARG A 219 12.25 -11.20 39.04
N PRO A 220 13.55 -11.49 39.22
CA PRO A 220 14.60 -10.48 39.15
C PRO A 220 14.64 -9.72 37.82
N GLN A 221 14.21 -10.35 36.73
CA GLN A 221 14.14 -9.76 35.39
C GLN A 221 13.20 -8.55 35.27
N VAL A 222 12.17 -8.45 36.12
CA VAL A 222 11.27 -7.27 36.17
C VAL A 222 11.61 -6.34 37.34
N GLY A 223 12.63 -6.65 38.15
CA GLY A 223 12.99 -5.85 39.32
C GLY A 223 13.25 -4.39 38.98
N HIS A 224 14.00 -4.15 37.89
CA HIS A 224 14.29 -2.81 37.37
C HIS A 224 13.07 -2.01 36.89
N LEU A 225 11.90 -2.66 36.71
CA LEU A 225 10.64 -1.99 36.34
C LEU A 225 9.79 -1.65 37.57
N ILE A 226 10.12 -2.23 38.73
CA ILE A 226 9.42 -2.06 40.00
C ILE A 226 10.21 -1.11 40.93
N ASP A 227 11.53 -1.00 40.76
CA ASP A 227 12.40 0.01 41.41
C ASP A 227 12.08 1.44 40.95
#